data_AF-A0A940L2L4-F1
#
_entry.id   AF-A0A940L2L4-F1
#
_cell.length_a   1.000
_cell.length_b   1.000
_cell.length_c   1.000
_cell.angle_alpha   90.00
_cell.angle_beta   90.00
_cell.angle_gamma   90.00
#
_symmetry.space_group_name_H-M   'P 1'
#
loop_
_entity.id
_entity.type
_entity.pdbx_description
1 polymer ?
#
loop_
_entity_poly.entity_id
_entity_poly.type
_entity_poly.pdbx_seq_one_letter_code
_entity_poly.pdbx_strand_id
1 'polypeptide(L)'
;MNLSKISNDELIGRLETLCANERKITHLILWHIIEVETRGLHLDMGFDSMYSYLTKKLGYSEDAAYRRISAARVLKKAPEISEKIENGTIT
;
A
#
# COMPACT_ATOMS: atom_id res chain seq x y z
N MET A 1 24.09 5.49 0.85
CA MET A 1 23.57 6.67 1.57
C MET A 1 24.20 6.69 2.95
N ASN A 2 24.84 7.79 3.38
CA ASN A 2 25.58 7.83 4.65
C ASN A 2 24.85 8.75 5.65
N LEU A 3 24.04 8.14 6.52
CA LEU A 3 23.17 8.86 7.47
C LEU A 3 23.92 9.40 8.69
N SER A 4 25.17 8.96 8.93
CA SER A 4 25.94 9.42 10.10
C SER A 4 26.52 10.83 9.94
N LYS A 5 26.32 11.47 8.78
CA LYS A 5 26.84 12.81 8.47
C LYS A 5 25.79 13.93 8.58
N ILE A 6 24.54 13.61 8.86
CA ILE A 6 23.46 14.60 9.00
C ILE A 6 23.10 14.81 10.47
N SER A 7 22.50 15.97 10.78
CA SER A 7 22.03 16.28 12.13
C SER A 7 20.83 15.41 12.53
N ASN A 8 20.56 15.30 13.83
CA ASN A 8 19.41 14.56 14.35
C ASN A 8 18.09 15.13 13.82
N ASP A 9 17.92 16.45 13.83
CA ASP A 9 16.72 17.13 13.33
C ASP A 9 16.52 16.87 11.82
N GLU A 10 17.60 16.90 11.03
CA GLU A 10 17.54 16.58 9.61
C GLU A 10 17.19 15.11 9.36
N LEU A 11 17.74 14.19 10.16
CA LEU A 11 17.42 12.77 10.08
C LEU A 11 15.93 12.51 10.38
N ILE A 12 15.40 13.11 11.44
CA ILE A 12 14.00 12.96 11.85
C ILE A 12 13.08 13.56 10.79
N GLY A 13 13.30 14.80 10.35
CA GLY A 13 12.45 15.44 9.33
C GLY A 13 12.45 14.68 7.99
N ARG A 14 13.58 14.08 7.61
CA ARG A 14 13.66 13.19 6.44
C ARG A 14 12.84 11.92 6.64
N LEU A 15 12.93 11.29 7.81
CA LEU A 15 12.16 10.09 8.13
C LEU A 15 10.66 10.37 8.10
N GLU A 16 10.20 11.46 8.70
CA GLU A 16 8.79 11.87 8.67
C GLU A 16 8.28 12.08 7.23
N THR A 17 9.09 12.73 6.40
CA THR A 17 8.78 12.92 4.98
C THR A 17 8.69 11.59 4.23
N LEU A 18 9.62 10.66 4.50
CA LEU A 18 9.58 9.32 3.91
C LEU A 18 8.35 8.55 4.35
N CYS A 19 7.96 8.60 5.63
CA CYS A 19 6.73 7.98 6.13
C CYS A 19 5.48 8.60 5.50
N ALA A 20 5.43 9.91 5.29
CA ALA A 20 4.32 10.56 4.59
C ALA A 20 4.23 10.10 3.13
N ASN A 21 5.37 9.98 2.45
CA ASN A 21 5.42 9.45 1.09
C ASN A 21 5.04 7.97 1.03
N GLU A 22 5.44 7.16 2.01
CA GLU A 22 5.04 5.75 2.10
C GLU A 22 3.51 5.59 2.18
N ARG A 23 2.82 6.45 2.93
CA ARG A 23 1.35 6.46 2.97
C ARG A 23 0.73 6.78 1.61
N LYS A 24 1.26 7.80 0.91
CA LYS A 24 0.81 8.16 -0.45
C LYS A 24 1.00 7.02 -1.45
N ILE A 25 2.18 6.40 -1.43
CA ILE A 25 2.48 5.24 -2.29
C ILE A 25 1.57 4.06 -1.95
N THR A 26 1.32 3.81 -0.66
CA THR A 26 0.38 2.77 -0.22
C THR A 26 -1.01 3.03 -0.77
N HIS A 27 -1.52 4.27 -0.72
CA HIS A 27 -2.82 4.63 -1.27
C HIS A 27 -2.91 4.35 -2.78
N LEU A 28 -1.87 4.70 -3.55
CA LEU A 28 -1.79 4.37 -4.97
C LEU A 28 -1.81 2.87 -5.21
N ILE A 29 -1.05 2.09 -4.42
CA ILE A 29 -1.06 0.63 -4.51
C ILE A 29 -2.47 0.07 -4.29
N LEU A 30 -3.21 0.58 -3.31
CA LEU A 30 -4.59 0.11 -3.05
C LEU A 30 -5.51 0.32 -4.26
N TRP A 31 -5.44 1.47 -4.93
CA TRP A 31 -6.19 1.71 -6.17
C TRP A 31 -5.83 0.74 -7.29
N HIS A 32 -4.54 0.41 -7.44
CA HIS A 32 -4.11 -0.56 -8.44
C HIS A 32 -4.58 -1.97 -8.09
N ILE A 33 -4.56 -2.36 -6.82
CA ILE A 33 -5.12 -3.63 -6.36
C ILE A 33 -6.61 -3.71 -6.69
N ILE A 34 -7.38 -2.64 -6.44
CA ILE A 34 -8.79 -2.55 -6.80
C ILE A 34 -8.98 -2.77 -8.30
N GLU A 35 -8.20 -2.11 -9.14
CA GLU A 35 -8.35 -2.18 -10.59
C GLU A 35 -7.96 -3.56 -11.14
N VAL A 36 -6.86 -4.14 -10.65
CA VAL A 36 -6.40 -5.50 -11.00
C VAL A 36 -7.44 -6.55 -10.58
N GLU A 37 -8.04 -6.41 -9.39
CA GLU A 37 -9.11 -7.32 -8.94
C GLU A 37 -10.38 -7.13 -9.78
N THR A 38 -10.76 -5.89 -10.09
CA THR A 38 -11.98 -5.55 -10.85
C THR A 38 -11.91 -6.02 -12.30
N ARG A 39 -10.74 -5.92 -12.95
CA ARG A 39 -10.52 -6.41 -14.31
C ARG A 39 -10.22 -7.92 -14.38
N GLY A 40 -10.04 -8.59 -13.23
CA GLY A 40 -9.69 -10.00 -13.22
C GLY A 40 -8.27 -10.32 -13.71
N LEU A 41 -7.36 -9.33 -13.81
CA LEU A 41 -6.04 -9.52 -14.43
C LEU A 41 -5.16 -10.55 -13.69
N HIS A 42 -5.37 -10.71 -12.38
CA HIS A 42 -4.71 -11.75 -11.60
C HIS A 42 -5.10 -13.16 -12.08
N LEU A 43 -6.34 -13.36 -12.53
CA LEU A 43 -6.83 -14.61 -13.10
C LEU A 43 -6.22 -14.83 -14.49
N ASP A 44 -6.15 -13.79 -15.32
CA ASP A 44 -5.52 -13.86 -16.66
C ASP A 44 -4.04 -14.24 -16.57
N MET A 45 -3.38 -13.83 -15.50
CA MET A 45 -1.99 -14.20 -15.19
C MET A 45 -1.85 -15.58 -14.53
N GLY A 46 -2.95 -16.32 -14.32
CA GLY A 46 -2.95 -17.69 -13.79
C GLY A 46 -2.94 -17.80 -12.27
N PHE A 47 -3.21 -16.71 -11.53
CA PHE A 47 -3.32 -16.76 -10.08
C PHE A 47 -4.75 -17.11 -9.65
N ASP A 48 -4.87 -17.98 -8.65
CA ASP A 48 -6.16 -18.42 -8.07
C ASP A 48 -6.90 -17.30 -7.30
N SER A 49 -6.21 -16.22 -6.95
CA SER A 49 -6.73 -15.13 -6.11
C SER A 49 -5.79 -13.92 -6.11
N MET A 50 -6.30 -12.75 -5.73
CA MET A 50 -5.48 -11.57 -5.46
C MET A 50 -4.43 -11.80 -4.37
N TYR A 51 -4.71 -12.68 -3.40
CA TYR A 51 -3.77 -13.05 -2.35
C TYR A 51 -2.56 -13.81 -2.93
N SER A 52 -2.82 -14.81 -3.77
CA SER A 52 -1.80 -15.60 -4.46
C SER A 52 -0.98 -14.72 -5.40
N TYR A 53 -1.61 -13.76 -6.08
CA TYR A 53 -0.90 -12.76 -6.89
C TYR A 53 0.04 -11.88 -6.05
N LEU A 54 -0.45 -11.27 -4.95
CA LEU A 54 0.36 -10.39 -4.11
C LEU A 54 1.53 -11.12 -3.43
N THR A 55 1.30 -12.33 -2.93
CA THR A 55 2.33 -13.10 -2.21
C THR A 55 3.33 -13.75 -3.17
N LYS A 56 2.87 -14.44 -4.21
CA LYS A 56 3.74 -15.21 -5.11
C LYS A 56 4.43 -14.36 -6.17
N LYS A 57 3.75 -13.32 -6.70
CA LYS A 57 4.32 -12.47 -7.78
C LYS A 57 4.96 -11.19 -7.27
N LEU A 58 4.30 -10.52 -6.32
CA LEU A 58 4.73 -9.21 -5.84
C LEU A 58 5.56 -9.28 -4.54
N GLY A 59 5.73 -10.48 -3.98
CA GLY A 59 6.63 -10.73 -2.84
C GLY A 59 6.14 -10.19 -1.51
N TYR A 60 4.85 -9.86 -1.38
CA TYR A 60 4.29 -9.49 -0.09
C TYR A 60 4.31 -10.67 0.87
N SER A 61 4.60 -10.40 2.15
CA SER A 61 4.28 -11.38 3.20
C SER A 61 2.76 -11.59 3.27
N GLU A 62 2.36 -12.73 3.81
CA GLU A 62 0.96 -13.12 3.98
C GLU A 62 0.14 -12.02 4.69
N ASP A 63 0.63 -11.54 5.84
CA ASP A 63 0.00 -10.48 6.62
C ASP A 63 -0.09 -9.15 5.86
N ALA A 64 0.93 -8.83 5.06
CA ALA A 64 0.94 -7.61 4.28
C ALA A 64 -0.08 -7.71 3.14
N ALA A 65 -0.10 -8.82 2.40
CA ALA A 65 -1.06 -9.07 1.33
C ALA A 65 -2.51 -8.98 1.86
N TYR A 66 -2.80 -9.64 2.99
CA TYR A 66 -4.11 -9.60 3.62
C TYR A 66 -4.55 -8.18 4.00
N ARG A 67 -3.65 -7.39 4.63
CA ARG A 67 -3.93 -5.99 4.98
C ARG A 67 -4.19 -5.12 3.75
N ARG A 68 -3.42 -5.30 2.68
CA ARG A 68 -3.59 -4.50 1.44
C ARG A 68 -4.89 -4.85 0.72
N ILE A 69 -5.24 -6.13 0.62
CA ILE A 69 -6.52 -6.55 0.04
C ILE A 69 -7.69 -6.02 0.86
N SER A 70 -7.63 -6.14 2.18
CA SER A 70 -8.69 -5.66 3.08
C SER A 70 -8.87 -4.14 2.95
N ALA A 71 -7.78 -3.38 2.99
CA ALA A 71 -7.81 -1.93 2.82
C ALA A 71 -8.33 -1.52 1.44
N ALA A 72 -7.90 -2.19 0.37
CA ALA A 72 -8.39 -1.96 -1.00
C ALA A 72 -9.91 -2.19 -1.11
N ARG A 73 -10.43 -3.25 -0.50
CA ARG A 73 -11.87 -3.53 -0.50
C ARG A 73 -12.68 -2.52 0.30
N VAL A 74 -12.16 -2.03 1.42
CA VAL A 74 -12.80 -0.93 2.18
C VAL A 74 -12.81 0.35 1.34
N LEU A 75 -11.68 0.71 0.74
CA LEU A 75 -11.56 1.89 -0.13
C LEU A 75 -12.52 1.82 -1.33
N LYS A 76 -12.68 0.65 -1.96
CA LYS A 76 -13.64 0.44 -3.06
C LYS A 76 -15.09 0.65 -2.64
N LYS A 77 -15.45 0.25 -1.42
CA LYS A 77 -16.84 0.34 -0.90
C LYS A 77 -17.22 1.73 -0.42
N ALA A 78 -16.25 2.54 -0.02
CA ALA A 78 -16.48 3.87 0.51
C ALA A 78 -15.38 4.82 -0.02
N PRO A 79 -15.47 5.25 -1.30
CA PRO A 79 -14.47 6.10 -1.92
C PRO A 79 -14.32 7.44 -1.21
N GLU A 80 -15.36 7.93 -0.54
CA GLU A 80 -15.35 9.13 0.33
C GLU A 80 -14.48 9.00 1.59
N ILE A 81 -14.00 7.80 1.93
CA ILE A 81 -13.02 7.55 3.01
C ILE A 81 -11.57 7.71 2.49
N SER A 82 -11.34 7.89 1.18
CA SER A 82 -10.01 8.05 0.60
C SER A 82 -9.20 9.18 1.23
N GLU A 83 -9.83 10.32 1.52
CA GLU A 83 -9.19 11.47 2.18
C GLU A 83 -8.77 11.16 3.63
N LYS A 84 -9.43 10.24 4.33
CA LYS A 84 -9.07 9.85 5.71
C LYS A 84 -7.91 8.86 5.76
N ILE A 85 -7.75 8.04 4.73
CA ILE A 85 -6.59 7.14 4.60
C ILE A 85 -5.33 7.93 4.24
N GLU A 86 -5.44 8.95 3.39
CA GLU A 86 -4.32 9.83 3.05
C GLU A 86 -3.77 10.58 4.28
N ASN A 87 -4.65 10.95 5.20
CA ASN A 87 -4.30 11.60 6.47
C ASN A 87 -3.83 10.64 7.58
N GLY A 88 -3.77 9.32 7.33
CA GLY A 88 -3.16 8.35 8.24
C GLY A 88 -3.93 8.07 9.53
N THR A 89 -5.26 8.23 9.54
CA THR A 89 -6.06 8.09 10.78
C THR A 89 -6.52 6.66 11.06
N ILE A 90 -6.19 5.69 10.22
CA ILE A 90 -6.57 4.28 10.44
C ILE A 90 -5.31 3.50 10.80
N THR A 91 -5.10 3.32 12.09
CA THR A 91 -4.10 2.44 12.70
C THR A 91 -4.73 1.08 12.98
#